data_AF-A0A914JQ00-F1
#
_entry.id   AF-A0A914JQ00-F1
#
_cell.length_a   1.000
_cell.length_b   1.000
_cell.length_c   1.000
_cell.angle_alpha   90.00
_cell.angle_beta   90.00
_cell.angle_gamma   90.00
#
_symmetry.space_group_name_H-M   'P 1'
#
loop_
_entity.id
_entity.type
_entity.pdbx_description
1 polymer ?
#
loop_
_entity_poly.entity_id
_entity_poly.type
_entity_poly.pdbx_seq_one_letter_code
_entity_poly.pdbx_strand_id
1 'polypeptide(L)'
;MLLRVLNICFVLFWTAFAELELTPEECKELGFNTQTLKCSACEKLSNFQLEEILTDCERCCKKEESELHERFPMAQIEICECNLGRFPQVNAFVKSEMKDQWGNKLKIRHVRGVLPTIVLKSADGRAQRSLNIERWDTDTITEFLNDWLE
;
A
#
# COMPACT_ATOMS: atom_id res chain seq x y z
N MET A 1 -13.44 -27.94 46.17
CA MET A 1 -12.42 -26.87 46.04
C MET A 1 -11.79 -26.86 44.65
N LEU A 2 -11.24 -27.97 44.16
CA LEU A 2 -10.61 -28.07 42.83
C LEU A 2 -11.49 -27.57 41.66
N LEU A 3 -12.78 -27.92 41.63
CA LEU A 3 -13.70 -27.45 40.57
C LEU A 3 -13.93 -25.92 40.58
N ARG A 4 -13.86 -25.29 41.76
CA ARG A 4 -14.00 -23.83 41.90
C ARG A 4 -12.71 -23.13 41.49
N VAL A 5 -11.54 -23.70 41.82
CA VAL A 5 -10.23 -23.20 41.38
C VAL A 5 -10.10 -23.32 39.86
N LEU A 6 -10.54 -24.43 39.28
CA LEU A 6 -10.52 -24.61 37.82
C LEU A 6 -11.40 -23.58 37.09
N ASN A 7 -12.59 -23.29 37.64
CA ASN A 7 -13.51 -22.30 37.08
C ASN A 7 -12.97 -20.87 37.24
N ILE A 8 -12.35 -20.55 38.38
CA ILE A 8 -11.67 -19.27 38.59
C ILE A 8 -10.48 -19.11 37.61
N CYS A 9 -9.68 -20.16 37.41
CA CYS A 9 -8.61 -20.16 36.42
C CYS A 9 -9.12 -20.00 34.99
N PHE A 10 -10.25 -20.63 34.64
CA PHE A 10 -10.85 -20.51 33.30
C PHE A 10 -11.38 -19.10 33.04
N VAL A 11 -11.95 -18.43 34.05
CA VAL A 11 -12.40 -17.04 33.97
C VAL A 11 -11.21 -16.08 33.85
N LEU A 12 -10.15 -16.28 34.64
CA LEU A 12 -8.93 -15.45 34.57
C LEU A 12 -8.21 -15.58 33.22
N PHE A 13 -8.23 -16.78 32.63
CA PHE A 13 -7.66 -17.02 31.30
C PHE A 13 -8.50 -16.38 30.19
N TRP A 14 -9.83 -16.30 30.36
CA TRP A 14 -10.72 -15.67 29.38
C TRP A 14 -10.63 -14.14 29.39
N THR A 15 -10.35 -13.52 30.54
CA THR A 15 -10.21 -12.06 30.66
C THR A 15 -8.87 -11.50 30.15
N ALA A 16 -7.89 -12.35 29.83
CA ALA A 16 -6.54 -11.91 29.44
C ALA A 16 -6.42 -11.49 27.96
N PHE A 17 -7.44 -11.71 27.14
CA PHE A 17 -7.44 -11.40 25.70
C PHE A 17 -8.39 -10.25 25.34
N ALA A 18 -8.39 -9.17 26.15
CA ALA A 18 -8.92 -7.90 25.69
C ALA A 18 -7.76 -7.09 25.10
N GLU A 19 -7.73 -6.94 23.77
CA GLU A 19 -6.91 -5.92 23.11
C GLU A 19 -7.36 -4.55 23.66
N LEU A 20 -6.56 -3.98 24.57
CA LEU A 20 -6.89 -2.71 25.20
C LEU A 20 -6.57 -1.59 24.19
N GLU A 21 -7.59 -1.14 23.46
CA GLU A 21 -7.53 0.10 22.67
C GLU A 21 -7.16 1.26 23.61
N LEU A 22 -6.15 2.03 23.22
CA LEU A 22 -5.72 3.21 23.97
C LEU A 22 -6.72 4.34 23.78
N THR A 23 -6.90 5.16 24.81
CA THR A 23 -7.67 6.40 24.69
C THR A 23 -6.95 7.40 23.77
N PRO A 24 -7.68 8.32 23.12
CA PRO A 24 -7.06 9.36 22.29
C PRO A 24 -6.00 10.18 23.03
N GLU A 25 -6.18 10.40 24.33
CA GLU A 25 -5.25 11.09 25.21
C GLU A 25 -3.96 10.30 25.41
N GLU A 26 -4.04 9.00 25.69
CA GLU A 26 -2.86 8.13 25.83
C GLU A 26 -2.09 8.01 24.50
N CYS A 27 -2.82 7.88 23.38
CA CYS A 27 -2.21 7.90 22.04
C CYS A 27 -1.45 9.20 21.78
N LYS A 28 -2.01 10.34 22.21
CA LYS A 28 -1.38 11.65 22.06
C LYS A 28 -0.12 11.78 22.93
N GLU A 29 -0.10 11.22 24.13
CA GLU A 29 1.09 11.17 24.99
C GLU A 29 2.22 10.35 24.36
N LEU A 30 1.87 9.29 23.63
CA LEU A 30 2.79 8.48 22.83
C LEU A 30 3.17 9.15 21.48
N GLY A 31 2.60 10.31 21.17
CA GLY A 31 2.91 11.09 19.96
C GLY A 31 2.03 10.75 18.74
N PHE A 32 1.00 9.93 18.90
CA PHE A 32 0.07 9.53 17.84
C PHE A 32 -1.18 10.42 17.78
N ASN A 33 -1.66 10.70 16.56
CA ASN A 33 -2.94 11.38 16.34
C ASN A 33 -3.97 10.39 15.78
N THR A 34 -4.89 9.95 16.63
CA THR A 34 -5.93 8.96 16.30
C THR A 34 -6.89 9.40 15.18
N GLN A 35 -6.99 10.70 14.89
CA GLN A 35 -7.86 11.21 13.82
C GLN A 35 -7.25 11.03 12.43
N THR A 36 -5.92 11.00 12.34
CA THR A 36 -5.19 10.98 11.07
C THR A 36 -4.36 9.71 10.88
N LEU A 37 -4.04 8.99 11.96
CA LEU A 37 -3.21 7.80 11.92
C LEU A 37 -3.98 6.62 11.35
N LYS A 38 -3.49 6.11 10.22
CA LYS A 38 -4.02 4.94 9.50
C LYS A 38 -3.17 3.72 9.81
N CYS A 39 -3.79 2.54 9.97
CA CYS A 39 -3.04 1.33 10.33
C CYS A 39 -2.02 0.90 9.25
N SER A 40 -2.28 1.22 7.98
CA SER A 40 -1.33 1.03 6.88
C SER A 40 -0.01 1.78 7.08
N ALA A 41 -0.01 2.89 7.82
CA ALA A 41 1.21 3.61 8.17
C ALA A 41 2.03 2.87 9.24
N CYS A 42 1.37 2.17 10.17
CA CYS A 42 2.04 1.38 11.19
C CYS A 42 2.79 0.20 10.59
N GLU A 43 2.20 -0.49 9.61
CA GLU A 43 2.84 -1.61 8.89
C GLU A 43 4.18 -1.19 8.24
N LYS A 44 4.26 0.06 7.75
CA LYS A 44 5.46 0.62 7.12
C LYS A 44 6.59 0.90 8.11
N LEU A 45 6.34 0.96 9.43
CA LEU A 45 7.37 1.25 10.44
C LEU A 45 8.48 0.19 10.51
N SER A 46 8.12 -1.06 10.23
CA SER A 46 9.08 -2.18 10.13
C SER A 46 10.16 -1.96 9.07
N ASN A 47 9.86 -1.20 8.01
CA ASN A 47 10.82 -0.88 6.95
C ASN A 47 11.90 0.12 7.41
N PHE A 48 11.68 0.82 8.53
CA PHE A 48 12.55 1.88 9.03
C PHE A 48 13.22 1.55 10.37
N GLN A 49 13.16 0.28 10.82
CA GLN A 49 13.71 -0.15 12.11
C GLN A 49 13.07 0.59 13.30
N LEU A 50 11.75 0.85 13.20
CA LEU A 50 10.95 1.51 14.22
C LEU A 50 9.99 0.51 14.90
N GLU A 51 10.45 -0.72 15.13
CA GLU A 51 9.63 -1.78 15.73
C GLU A 51 9.21 -1.47 17.17
N GLU A 52 10.00 -0.67 17.87
CA GLU A 52 9.74 -0.29 19.27
C GLU A 52 8.39 0.41 19.45
N ILE A 53 7.94 1.16 18.44
CA ILE A 53 6.67 1.91 18.48
C ILE A 53 5.55 1.24 17.69
N LEU A 54 5.80 0.09 17.07
CA LEU A 54 4.82 -0.61 16.23
C LEU A 54 3.56 -0.99 17.04
N THR A 55 3.77 -1.59 18.21
CA THR A 55 2.69 -2.01 19.12
C THR A 55 1.79 -0.84 19.50
N ASP A 56 2.39 0.31 19.83
CA ASP A 56 1.63 1.49 20.23
C ASP A 56 0.92 2.15 19.04
N CYS A 57 1.56 2.14 17.87
CA CYS A 57 0.96 2.61 16.62
C CYS A 57 -0.29 1.80 16.27
N GLU A 58 -0.21 0.47 16.32
CA GLU A 58 -1.33 -0.44 16.02
C GLU A 58 -2.51 -0.27 16.98
N ARG A 59 -2.24 0.08 18.23
CA ARG A 59 -3.27 0.36 19.24
C ARG A 59 -3.92 1.74 19.10
N CYS A 60 -3.32 2.64 18.33
CA CYS A 60 -3.76 4.03 18.15
C CYS A 60 -4.28 4.34 16.74
N CYS A 61 -4.12 3.42 15.79
CA CYS A 61 -4.47 3.64 14.39
C CYS A 61 -5.94 3.34 14.11
N LYS A 62 -6.48 4.04 13.12
CA LYS A 62 -7.80 3.70 12.56
C LYS A 62 -7.62 2.67 11.45
N LYS A 63 -8.28 1.53 11.56
CA LYS A 63 -8.38 0.54 10.48
C LYS A 63 -9.11 1.20 9.31
N GLU A 64 -8.45 1.20 8.16
CA GLU A 64 -9.03 1.67 6.93
C GLU A 64 -9.91 0.55 6.37
N GLU A 65 -11.14 0.88 5.97
CA GLU A 65 -11.82 0.03 5.00
C GLU A 65 -10.95 0.10 3.74
N SER A 66 -10.42 -1.05 3.29
CA SER A 66 -9.74 -1.07 2.00
C SER A 66 -10.74 -0.53 0.99
N GLU A 67 -10.40 0.58 0.34
CA GLU A 67 -11.18 1.01 -0.82
C GLU A 67 -11.06 -0.12 -1.83
N LEU A 68 -12.08 -0.98 -1.88
CA LEU A 68 -12.26 -2.06 -2.83
C LEU A 68 -12.46 -1.42 -4.20
N HIS A 69 -11.39 -0.85 -4.73
CA HIS A 69 -11.31 -0.40 -6.09
C HIS A 69 -11.12 -1.63 -6.98
N GLU A 70 -11.74 -1.59 -8.14
CA GLU A 70 -11.60 -2.64 -9.14
C GLU A 70 -10.14 -2.74 -9.58
N ARG A 71 -9.57 -3.94 -9.46
CA ARG A 71 -8.26 -4.27 -10.02
C ARG A 71 -8.37 -4.62 -11.48
N PHE A 72 -7.28 -4.40 -12.22
CA PHE A 72 -7.23 -4.59 -13.66
C PHE A 72 -6.33 -5.78 -14.02
N PRO A 73 -6.73 -6.61 -15.00
CA PRO A 73 -5.91 -7.74 -15.45
C PRO A 73 -4.57 -7.33 -16.07
N MET A 74 -4.50 -6.12 -16.66
CA MET A 74 -3.32 -5.64 -17.36
C MET A 74 -3.18 -4.11 -17.28
N ALA A 75 -1.95 -3.63 -17.38
CA ALA A 75 -1.63 -2.24 -17.62
C ALA A 75 -0.63 -2.06 -18.75
N GLN A 76 -0.59 -0.86 -19.30
CA GLN A 76 0.36 -0.47 -20.32
C GLN A 76 0.90 0.94 -20.04
N ILE A 77 2.22 1.10 -20.00
CA ILE A 77 2.84 2.42 -19.90
C ILE A 77 3.13 2.94 -21.29
N GLU A 78 2.50 4.05 -21.66
CA GLU A 78 2.75 4.77 -22.91
C GLU A 78 3.82 5.85 -22.71
N ILE A 79 4.86 5.80 -23.52
CA ILE A 79 6.00 6.72 -23.47
C ILE A 79 6.43 7.16 -24.88
N CYS A 80 7.05 8.34 -24.99
CA CYS A 80 7.82 8.71 -26.18
C CYS A 80 9.33 8.68 -25.87
N GLU A 81 10.10 7.86 -26.58
CA GLU A 81 11.58 7.90 -26.48
C GLU A 81 12.15 9.30 -26.79
N CYS A 82 11.45 10.08 -27.61
CA CYS A 82 11.82 11.45 -27.95
C CYS A 82 11.90 12.40 -26.75
N ASN A 83 11.15 12.13 -25.69
CA ASN A 83 11.02 13.03 -24.55
C ASN A 83 11.23 12.35 -23.19
N LEU A 84 11.42 11.02 -23.17
CA LEU A 84 11.54 10.22 -21.95
C LEU A 84 12.69 10.69 -21.03
N GLY A 85 13.78 11.19 -21.61
CA GLY A 85 14.91 11.75 -20.83
C GLY A 85 14.53 12.91 -19.92
N ARG A 86 13.39 13.57 -20.13
CA ARG A 86 12.87 14.65 -19.26
C ARG A 86 12.18 14.13 -17.99
N PHE A 87 11.95 12.82 -17.91
CA PHE A 87 11.26 12.14 -16.81
C PHE A 87 12.19 11.08 -16.21
N PRO A 88 13.22 11.45 -15.42
CA PRO A 88 14.27 10.52 -14.99
C PRO A 88 13.75 9.31 -14.23
N GLN A 89 12.75 9.51 -13.36
CA GLN A 89 12.15 8.45 -12.56
C GLN A 89 11.38 7.44 -13.43
N VAL A 90 10.51 7.92 -14.32
CA VAL A 90 9.82 7.06 -15.30
C VAL A 90 10.83 6.34 -16.20
N ASN A 91 11.84 7.05 -16.70
CA ASN A 91 12.91 6.48 -17.53
C ASN A 91 13.66 5.37 -16.79
N ALA A 92 13.98 5.57 -15.50
CA ALA A 92 14.60 4.54 -14.67
C ALA A 92 13.69 3.32 -14.51
N PHE A 93 12.40 3.52 -14.23
CA PHE A 93 11.43 2.43 -14.12
C PHE A 93 11.32 1.61 -15.41
N VAL A 94 11.13 2.26 -16.58
CA VAL A 94 10.88 1.55 -17.84
C VAL A 94 12.12 0.88 -18.45
N LYS A 95 13.34 1.35 -18.13
CA LYS A 95 14.60 0.82 -18.65
C LYS A 95 15.30 -0.16 -17.72
N SER A 96 14.92 -0.21 -16.45
CA SER A 96 15.45 -1.18 -15.50
C SER A 96 14.64 -2.48 -15.52
N GLU A 97 15.12 -3.47 -14.76
CA GLU A 97 14.41 -4.73 -14.49
C GLU A 97 13.16 -4.54 -13.61
N MET A 98 12.90 -3.33 -13.08
CA MET A 98 11.76 -3.07 -12.20
C MET A 98 10.43 -3.42 -12.87
N LYS A 99 10.26 -3.04 -14.15
CA LYS A 99 9.04 -3.35 -14.92
C LYS A 99 8.75 -4.85 -15.04
N ASP A 100 9.77 -5.70 -14.89
CA ASP A 100 9.65 -7.13 -15.12
C ASP A 100 8.98 -7.87 -13.95
N GLN A 101 8.82 -7.19 -12.80
CA GLN A 101 8.06 -7.67 -11.64
C GLN A 101 6.61 -8.09 -12.00
N TRP A 102 5.99 -7.44 -13.00
CA TRP A 102 4.61 -7.73 -13.41
C TRP A 102 4.51 -8.63 -14.65
N GLY A 103 5.64 -9.14 -15.17
CA GLY A 103 5.66 -10.08 -16.29
C GLY A 103 4.79 -9.67 -17.48
N ASN A 104 3.82 -10.50 -17.83
CA ASN A 104 2.91 -10.26 -18.96
C ASN A 104 1.77 -9.26 -18.67
N LYS A 105 1.55 -8.90 -17.41
CA LYS A 105 0.48 -7.98 -16.98
C LYS A 105 0.84 -6.52 -17.29
N LEU A 106 2.13 -6.18 -17.32
CA LEU A 106 2.61 -4.83 -17.64
C LEU A 106 3.30 -4.80 -19.00
N LYS A 107 2.92 -3.86 -19.86
CA LYS A 107 3.54 -3.66 -21.18
C LYS A 107 4.03 -2.23 -21.37
N ILE A 108 5.20 -2.05 -21.98
CA ILE A 108 5.69 -0.73 -22.39
C ILE A 108 5.30 -0.51 -23.86
N ARG A 109 4.65 0.61 -24.16
CA ARG A 109 4.26 0.98 -25.52
C ARG A 109 4.88 2.32 -25.89
N HIS A 110 5.61 2.34 -27.00
CA HIS A 110 6.18 3.56 -27.54
C HIS A 110 5.16 4.27 -28.43
N VAL A 111 4.73 5.47 -28.02
CA VAL A 111 3.80 6.31 -28.78
C VAL A 111 4.45 7.68 -28.96
N ARG A 112 4.54 8.16 -30.19
CA ARG A 112 5.21 9.45 -30.45
C ARG A 112 4.39 10.60 -29.87
N GLY A 113 5.07 11.54 -29.22
CA GLY A 113 4.50 12.79 -28.71
C GLY A 113 3.72 12.67 -27.40
N VAL A 114 3.55 11.46 -26.85
CA VAL A 114 2.85 11.30 -25.56
C VAL A 114 3.75 11.67 -24.39
N LEU A 115 3.11 12.08 -23.30
CA LEU A 115 3.72 12.18 -21.98
C LEU A 115 3.57 10.82 -21.28
N PRO A 116 4.49 10.44 -20.39
CA PRO A 116 4.38 9.23 -19.58
C PRO A 116 2.99 9.02 -18.99
N THR A 117 2.33 7.95 -19.41
CA THR A 117 0.94 7.67 -19.02
C THR A 117 0.78 6.17 -18.75
N ILE A 118 0.18 5.81 -17.62
CA ILE A 118 -0.29 4.45 -17.35
C ILE A 118 -1.70 4.30 -17.91
N VAL A 119 -1.94 3.25 -18.69
CA VAL A 119 -3.25 2.87 -19.21
C VAL A 119 -3.65 1.52 -18.65
N LEU A 120 -4.66 1.49 -17.79
CA LEU A 120 -5.26 0.29 -17.23
C LEU A 120 -6.21 -0.35 -18.25
N LYS A 121 -6.13 -1.68 -18.38
CA LYS A 121 -6.85 -2.43 -19.40
C LYS A 121 -7.68 -3.56 -18.81
N SER A 122 -8.86 -3.79 -19.39
CA SER A 122 -9.68 -4.97 -19.11
C SER A 122 -9.07 -6.24 -19.72
N ALA A 123 -9.63 -7.41 -19.38
CA ALA A 123 -9.14 -8.72 -19.83
C ALA A 123 -9.09 -8.88 -21.37
N ASP A 124 -9.95 -8.15 -22.08
CA ASP A 124 -10.00 -8.09 -23.55
C ASP A 124 -8.99 -7.08 -24.17
N GLY A 125 -8.20 -6.40 -23.34
CA GLY A 125 -7.19 -5.44 -23.76
C GLY A 125 -7.71 -4.04 -24.10
N ARG A 126 -8.99 -3.74 -23.84
CA ARG A 126 -9.53 -2.38 -23.99
C ARG A 126 -9.04 -1.45 -22.88
N ALA A 127 -8.71 -0.22 -23.25
CA ALA A 127 -8.32 0.81 -22.29
C ALA A 127 -9.55 1.25 -21.46
N GLN A 128 -9.42 1.19 -20.14
CA GLN A 128 -10.47 1.54 -19.18
C GLN A 128 -10.16 2.88 -18.51
N ARG A 129 -8.90 3.08 -18.08
CA ARG A 129 -8.47 4.29 -17.37
C ARG A 129 -7.05 4.68 -17.78
N SER A 130 -6.77 5.98 -17.75
CA SER A 130 -5.45 6.53 -18.06
C SER A 130 -5.02 7.53 -16.99
N LEU A 131 -3.79 7.42 -16.52
CA LEU A 131 -3.20 8.29 -15.50
C LEU A 131 -1.87 8.87 -15.98
N ASN A 132 -1.70 10.17 -15.81
CA ASN A 132 -0.43 10.85 -16.05
C ASN A 132 0.55 10.54 -14.93
N ILE A 133 1.77 10.13 -15.28
CA ILE A 133 2.82 9.75 -14.31
C ILE A 133 4.09 10.60 -14.44
N GLU A 134 4.00 11.79 -15.05
CA GLU A 134 5.18 12.66 -15.28
C GLU A 134 5.93 13.03 -14.00
N ARG A 135 5.20 13.11 -12.88
CA ARG A 135 5.72 13.53 -11.57
C ARG A 135 5.91 12.38 -10.59
N TRP A 136 5.67 11.15 -11.02
CA TRP A 136 5.78 10.00 -10.13
C TRP A 136 7.23 9.53 -10.05
N ASP A 137 7.64 9.11 -8.86
CA ASP A 137 8.87 8.36 -8.65
C ASP A 137 8.67 6.86 -8.91
N THR A 138 9.76 6.10 -8.90
CA THR A 138 9.73 4.64 -9.14
C THR A 138 8.88 3.90 -8.11
N ASP A 139 8.87 4.38 -6.87
CA ASP A 139 8.21 3.72 -5.75
C ASP A 139 6.70 3.92 -5.85
N THR A 140 6.25 5.13 -6.18
CA THR A 140 4.85 5.46 -6.46
C THR A 140 4.32 4.64 -7.63
N ILE A 141 5.10 4.49 -8.71
CA ILE A 141 4.70 3.64 -9.85
C ILE A 141 4.53 2.19 -9.40
N THR A 142 5.45 1.69 -8.58
CA THR A 142 5.45 0.30 -8.09
C THR A 142 4.26 0.04 -7.16
N GLU A 143 4.05 0.91 -6.16
CA GLU A 143 2.92 0.84 -5.22
C GLU A 143 1.60 0.88 -5.99
N PHE A 144 1.45 1.82 -6.92
CA PHE A 144 0.27 1.92 -7.75
C PHE A 144 0.01 0.63 -8.55
N LEU A 145 1.03 0.07 -9.20
CA LEU A 145 0.84 -1.15 -9.98
C LEU A 145 0.52 -2.37 -9.10
N ASN A 146 1.06 -2.47 -7.89
CA ASN A 146 0.74 -3.54 -6.94
C ASN A 146 -0.71 -3.45 -6.43
N ASP A 147 -1.22 -2.23 -6.23
CA ASP A 147 -2.56 -2.03 -5.73
C ASP A 147 -3.62 -2.25 -6.82
N TRP A 148 -3.32 -1.82 -8.05
CA TRP A 148 -4.28 -1.74 -9.15
C TRP A 148 -4.24 -2.93 -10.12
N LEU A 149 -3.22 -3.79 -10.08
CA LEU A 149 -3.17 -5.00 -10.90
C LEU A 149 -3.58 -6.24 -10.11
N GLU A 150 -4.29 -7.15 -10.78
CA GLU A 150 -4.51 -8.53 -10.31
C GLU A 150 -3.19 -9.31 -10.23
#